data_AF-A0A960UPY7-F1
#
_entry.id   AF-A0A960UPY7-F1
#
_cell.length_a   1.000
_cell.length_b   1.000
_cell.length_c   1.000
_cell.angle_alpha   90.00
_cell.angle_beta   90.00
_cell.angle_gamma   90.00
#
_symmetry.space_group_name_H-M   'P 1'
#
loop_
_entity.id
_entity.type
_entity.pdbx_description
1 polymer ?
#
loop_
_entity_poly.entity_id
_entity_poly.type
_entity_poly.pdbx_seq_one_letter_code
_entity_poly.pdbx_strand_id
1 'polypeptide(L)' 'MRKRSIILATAGVILASGLTVLYGFPGALVKGSIIAERSLANVSVHSRNVAGIDWSYLEGGNQSGPTIVLLHGFGLNKDR' A
#
# COMPACT_ATOMS: atom_id res chain seq x y z
N MET A 1 -32.81 29.87 -9.95
CA MET A 1 -32.35 28.46 -10.12
C MET A 1 -30.82 28.33 -10.18
N ARG A 2 -30.11 29.13 -10.99
CA ARG A 2 -28.65 29.09 -11.18
C ARG A 2 -27.79 29.22 -9.90
N LYS A 3 -28.20 30.02 -8.92
CA LYS A 3 -27.46 30.16 -7.64
C LYS A 3 -27.56 28.90 -6.74
N ARG A 4 -28.71 28.22 -6.75
CA ARG A 4 -28.92 26.98 -5.97
C ARG A 4 -28.09 25.83 -6.54
N SER A 5 -28.00 25.71 -7.86
CA SER A 5 -27.16 24.70 -8.50
C SER A 5 -25.68 24.91 -8.23
N ILE A 6 -25.20 26.16 -8.18
CA ILE A 6 -23.82 26.48 -7.82
C ILE A 6 -23.53 26.07 -6.37
N ILE A 7 -24.40 26.43 -5.42
CA ILE A 7 -24.22 26.07 -4.00
C ILE A 7 -24.15 24.55 -3.81
N LEU A 8 -25.05 23.81 -4.47
CA LEU A 8 -25.05 22.34 -4.41
C LEU A 8 -23.79 21.74 -5.04
N ALA A 9 -23.33 22.28 -6.16
CA ALA A 9 -22.09 21.85 -6.79
C ALA A 9 -20.88 22.10 -5.88
N THR A 10 -20.78 23.29 -5.27
CA THR A 10 -19.70 23.61 -4.32
C THR A 10 -19.73 22.70 -3.09
N ALA A 11 -20.91 22.47 -2.50
CA ALA A 11 -21.04 21.53 -1.39
C ALA A 11 -20.63 20.10 -1.78
N GLY A 12 -21.01 19.66 -2.98
CA GLY A 12 -20.60 18.37 -3.53
C GLY A 12 -19.08 18.24 -3.69
N VAL A 13 -18.41 19.28 -4.19
CA VAL A 13 -16.94 19.30 -4.32
C VAL A 13 -16.26 19.24 -2.97
N ILE A 14 -16.74 20.00 -1.98
CA ILE A 14 -16.17 19.98 -0.61
C ILE A 14 -16.34 18.61 0.04
N LEU A 15 -17.50 17.98 -0.13
CA LEU A 15 -17.73 16.63 0.39
C LEU A 15 -16.82 15.62 -0.32
N ALA A 16 -16.73 15.66 -1.65
CA ALA A 16 -15.89 14.76 -2.42
C ALA A 16 -14.40 14.91 -2.06
N SER A 17 -13.91 16.14 -1.91
CA SER A 17 -12.53 16.38 -1.48
C SER A 17 -12.29 15.90 -0.06
N GLY A 18 -13.20 16.19 0.87
CA GLY A 18 -13.13 15.70 2.25
C GLY A 18 -13.07 14.17 2.32
N LEU A 19 -13.93 13.48 1.57
CA LEU A 19 -13.92 12.02 1.50
C LEU A 19 -12.60 11.49 0.90
N THR A 20 -12.09 12.12 -0.15
CA THR A 20 -10.85 11.72 -0.80
C THR A 20 -9.65 11.86 0.14
N VAL A 21 -9.57 12.97 0.87
CA VAL A 21 -8.50 13.24 1.84
C VAL A 21 -8.59 12.31 3.04
N LEU A 22 -9.79 12.03 3.56
CA LEU A 22 -9.95 11.20 4.76
C LEU A 22 -9.78 9.70 4.48
N TYR A 23 -10.26 9.21 3.34
CA TYR A 23 -10.32 7.77 3.08
C TYR A 23 -9.35 7.31 1.99
N GLY A 24 -9.02 8.15 1.02
CA GLY A 24 -8.13 7.80 -0.09
C GLY A 24 -6.66 8.09 0.21
N PHE A 25 -6.38 9.30 0.70
CA PHE A 25 -5.01 9.79 0.86
C PHE A 25 -4.14 8.97 1.83
N PRO A 26 -4.61 8.56 3.03
CA PRO A 26 -3.76 7.85 3.98
C PRO A 26 -3.27 6.51 3.42
N GLY A 27 -4.17 5.74 2.80
CA GLY A 27 -3.83 4.45 2.20
C GLY A 27 -2.90 4.60 0.99
N ALA A 28 -3.10 5.63 0.16
CA ALA A 28 -2.23 5.90 -0.97
C ALA A 28 -0.82 6.31 -0.52
N LEU A 29 -0.71 7.14 0.52
CA LEU A 29 0.56 7.60 1.04
C LEU A 29 1.42 6.45 1.58
N VAL A 30 0.84 5.59 2.43
CA VAL A 30 1.55 4.43 3.00
C VAL A 30 1.98 3.44 1.92
N LYS A 31 1.11 3.16 0.93
CA LYS A 31 1.49 2.30 -0.20
C LYS A 31 2.64 2.89 -1.01
N GLY A 32 2.62 4.20 -1.24
CA GLY A 32 3.68 4.91 -1.96
C GLY A 32 5.04 4.79 -1.27
N SER A 33 5.10 4.99 0.05
CA SER A 33 6.36 4.85 0.80
C SER A 33 6.90 3.42 0.76
N ILE A 34 6.03 2.42 0.94
CA ILE A 34 6.41 1.00 0.88
C ILE A 34 6.98 0.64 -0.49
N ILE A 35 6.35 1.11 -1.58
CA ILE A 35 6.85 0.85 -2.94
C ILE A 35 8.23 1.45 -3.14
N ALA A 36 8.45 2.69 -2.67
CA ALA A 36 9.74 3.35 -2.76
C ALA A 36 10.82 2.61 -1.97
N GLU A 37 10.55 2.23 -0.72
CA GLU A 37 11.49 1.50 0.13
C GLU A 37 11.85 0.13 -0.45
N ARG A 38 10.87 -0.62 -0.95
CA ARG A 38 11.11 -1.92 -1.61
C ARG A 38 11.96 -1.78 -2.86
N SER A 39 11.72 -0.73 -3.65
CA SER A 39 12.52 -0.47 -4.85
C SER A 39 13.96 -0.14 -4.48
N LEU A 40 14.20 0.64 -3.42
CA LEU A 40 15.55 0.94 -2.93
C LEU A 40 16.26 -0.30 -2.38
N ALA A 41 15.52 -1.19 -1.72
CA ALA A 41 16.02 -2.47 -1.22
C ALA A 41 16.19 -3.54 -2.32
N ASN A 42 15.76 -3.26 -3.55
CA ASN A 42 15.77 -4.19 -4.68
C ASN A 42 15.10 -5.54 -4.37
N VAL A 43 13.92 -5.48 -3.76
CA VAL A 43 13.09 -6.65 -3.42
C VAL A 43 11.73 -6.59 -4.11
N SER A 44 11.19 -7.75 -4.49
CA SER A 44 9.90 -7.90 -5.13
C SER A 44 8.94 -8.76 -4.30
N VAL A 45 7.64 -8.51 -4.44
CA VAL A 45 6.58 -9.29 -3.79
C VAL A 45 6.34 -10.59 -4.55
N HIS A 46 6.34 -11.69 -3.81
CA HIS A 46 5.95 -13.01 -4.29
C HIS A 46 4.88 -13.60 -3.36
N SER A 47 4.17 -14.62 -3.85
CA SER A 47 3.23 -15.40 -3.05
C SER A 47 3.37 -16.88 -3.36
N ARG A 48 3.26 -17.72 -2.33
CA ARG A 48 3.33 -19.18 -2.48
C ARG A 48 2.37 -19.87 -1.52
N ASN A 49 1.56 -20.77 -2.05
CA ASN A 49 0.71 -21.62 -1.23
C ASN A 49 1.53 -22.75 -0.59
N VAL A 50 1.50 -22.84 0.73
CA VAL A 50 2.14 -23.89 1.51
C VAL A 50 1.13 -24.39 2.54
N ALA A 51 0.79 -25.69 2.47
CA ALA A 51 -0.19 -26.32 3.35
C ALA A 51 -1.56 -25.59 3.39
N GLY A 52 -2.00 -25.06 2.24
CA GLY A 52 -3.27 -24.34 2.14
C GLY A 52 -3.20 -22.87 2.56
N ILE A 53 -2.07 -22.37 3.04
CA ILE A 53 -1.87 -20.96 3.41
C ILE A 53 -1.11 -20.26 2.28
N ASP A 54 -1.64 -19.14 1.80
CA ASP A 54 -0.93 -18.31 0.82
C ASP A 54 0.05 -17.35 1.53
N TRP A 55 1.33 -17.68 1.45
CA TRP A 55 2.41 -16.91 2.04
C TRP A 55 2.91 -15.89 1.05
N SER A 56 2.55 -14.63 1.27
CA SER A 56 3.26 -13.54 0.62
C SER A 56 4.64 -13.36 1.25
N TYR A 57 5.68 -13.09 0.46
CA TYR A 57 7.04 -12.81 0.91
C TYR A 57 7.75 -11.79 0.01
N LEU A 58 8.83 -11.19 0.51
CA LEU A 58 9.74 -10.35 -0.27
C LEU A 58 11.00 -11.12 -0.60
N GLU A 59 11.48 -11.00 -1.84
CA GLU A 59 12.68 -11.67 -2.33
C GLU A 59 13.52 -10.71 -3.16
N GLY A 60 14.85 -10.82 -3.06
CA GLY A 60 15.80 -10.01 -3.81
C GLY A 60 17.23 -10.52 -3.63
N GLY A 61 18.17 -9.92 -4.35
CA GLY A 61 19.58 -10.31 -4.33
C GLY A 61 19.95 -11.42 -5.33
N ASN A 62 21.11 -12.05 -5.12
CA ASN A 62 21.64 -13.07 -6.02
C ASN A 62 21.05 -14.46 -5.70
N GLN A 63 20.40 -15.08 -6.69
CA GLN A 63 19.79 -16.41 -6.56
C GLN A 63 20.79 -17.54 -6.32
N SER A 64 22.05 -17.37 -6.74
CA SER A 64 23.12 -18.34 -6.50
C SER A 64 23.91 -18.06 -5.21
N GLY A 65 23.53 -17.03 -4.45
CA GLY A 65 24.15 -16.68 -3.18
C GLY A 65 23.52 -17.41 -1.99
N PRO A 66 24.14 -17.36 -0.80
CA PRO A 66 23.54 -17.87 0.43
C PRO A 66 22.22 -17.17 0.76
N THR A 67 21.20 -17.94 1.12
CA THR A 67 19.89 -17.40 1.50
C THR A 67 19.91 -16.88 2.93
N ILE A 68 19.37 -15.68 3.14
CA ILE A 68 19.09 -15.11 4.46
C ILE A 68 17.57 -14.98 4.60
N VAL A 69 17.02 -15.52 5.69
CA VAL A 69 15.59 -15.42 5.99
C VAL A 69 15.39 -14.44 7.13
N LEU A 70 14.61 -13.38 6.87
CA LEU A 70 14.25 -12.39 7.86
C LEU A 70 12.81 -12.62 8.32
N LEU A 71 12.63 -12.76 9.64
CA LEU A 71 11.34 -12.98 10.28
C LEU A 71 10.99 -11.74 11.10
N HIS A 72 9.78 -11.22 10.89
CA HIS A 72 9.31 -10.06 11.64
C HIS A 72 8.83 -10.45 13.04
N GLY A 73 8.77 -9.46 13.94
CA GLY A 73 8.20 -9.63 15.28
C GLY A 73 6.67 -9.72 15.30
N PHE A 74 6.11 -9.96 16.48
CA PHE A 74 4.66 -10.00 16.69
C PHE A 74 3.99 -8.67 16.29
N GLY A 75 2.87 -8.73 15.58
CA GLY A 75 2.12 -7.56 15.11
C GLY A 75 2.75 -6.81 13.93
N LEU A 76 3.96 -7.19 13.52
CA LEU A 76 4.66 -6.60 12.37
C LEU A 76 4.44 -7.41 11.09
N ASN A 77 5.07 -6.98 10.02
CA ASN A 77 5.00 -7.62 8.71
C ASN A 77 6.26 -7.29 7.89
N LYS A 78 6.36 -7.94 6.73
CA LYS A 78 7.36 -7.76 5.66
C LYS A 78 7.00 -6.64 4.66
N ASP A 79 6.35 -5.59 5.16
CA ASP A 79 5.85 -4.40 4.46
C ASP A 79 4.50 -4.53 3.75
N ARG A 80 3.50 -5.05 4.45
CA ARG A 80 2.10 -5.03 3.99
C ARG A 80 1.68 -3.69 3.40
#